data_AF-C5DL71-F1
#
_entry.id   AF-C5DL71-F1
#
_cell.length_a   1.000
_cell.length_b   1.000
_cell.length_c   1.000
_cell.angle_alpha   90.00
_cell.angle_beta   90.00
_cell.angle_gamma   90.00
#
_symmetry.space_group_name_H-M   'P 1'
#
loop_
_entity.id
_entity.type
_entity.pdbx_description
1 polymer ?
#
loop_
_entity_poly.entity_id
_entity_poly.type
_entity_poly.pdbx_seq_one_letter_code
_entity_poly.pdbx_strand_id
1 'polypeptide(L)'
;MIHAEARQRSQTPHSPPMSDAYAETLGQMICLLQEYKPGLVTLENITRLCKTLKLESFTDNIDNETIRLSTASKIIVIDMDFHKSDKQVKDVKLVLASNFDNFNYYNDGDNGNILFNSLSCFPNLQTFYYNLRFLTTLDTHSNIETEPGIAAKREKLDLFKYFTELPEYLRAYFKDISIDLDIKTNVDNRFGVYLTHNDKAVAQVGIEECQDHDHRFYEFGYRSSGWINESPDNVTTGVILTLQFYDINMHIPKEAIPHDLLLDWDAQRPYTIVNHCRSTPVSNDFTSTLVPATKFNISNENIELLGELLQWAGWWQQILHPVLQIIKCPAPAPGNETKRRSSSNSTTISAQRRSSATRRRRSSQKGRRPSMNESSMVKDGVVPEFSLSEVMSQPVLEDEDPSEPVDLALNEEYIQLGPGSRCDIHMGVHEWQEFLTKLKGCVA
;
A
#
# COMPACT_ATOMS: atom_id res chain seq x y z
N MET A 1 -44.20 -40.66 -17.61
CA MET A 1 -44.52 -41.36 -16.36
C MET A 1 -43.21 -41.85 -15.76
N ILE A 2 -42.60 -41.02 -14.90
CA ILE A 2 -41.67 -41.27 -13.79
C ILE A 2 -41.38 -39.85 -13.27
N HIS A 3 -42.06 -39.49 -12.18
CA HIS A 3 -41.78 -38.30 -11.39
C HIS A 3 -40.58 -38.62 -10.49
N ALA A 4 -39.55 -37.77 -10.48
CA ALA A 4 -38.50 -37.80 -9.49
C ALA A 4 -38.46 -36.44 -8.79
N GLU A 5 -38.90 -36.43 -7.53
CA GLU A 5 -38.85 -35.30 -6.61
C GLU A 5 -37.40 -34.94 -6.26
N ALA A 6 -36.98 -33.73 -6.63
CA ALA A 6 -35.76 -33.13 -6.12
C ALA A 6 -36.06 -32.53 -4.72
N ARG A 7 -35.63 -33.24 -3.67
CA ARG A 7 -35.60 -32.72 -2.30
C ARG A 7 -34.54 -31.62 -2.19
N GLN A 8 -34.97 -30.36 -2.17
CA GLN A 8 -34.16 -29.25 -1.68
C GLN A 8 -33.90 -29.45 -0.17
N ARG A 9 -32.66 -29.77 0.19
CA ARG A 9 -32.17 -29.60 1.56
C ARG A 9 -31.77 -28.15 1.74
N SER A 10 -32.54 -27.42 2.54
CA SER A 10 -32.19 -26.11 3.07
C SER A 10 -30.88 -26.22 3.86
N GLN A 11 -29.77 -25.78 3.27
CA GLN A 11 -28.56 -25.48 4.02
C GLN A 11 -28.81 -24.17 4.76
N THR A 12 -28.98 -24.26 6.08
CA THR A 12 -28.90 -23.10 6.96
C THR A 12 -27.48 -22.52 6.86
N PRO A 13 -27.32 -21.19 6.73
CA PRO A 13 -26.00 -20.58 6.74
C PRO A 13 -25.39 -20.79 8.12
N HIS A 14 -24.32 -21.57 8.19
CA HIS A 14 -23.45 -21.58 9.35
C HIS A 14 -22.84 -20.18 9.45
N SER A 15 -23.27 -19.41 10.45
CA SER A 15 -22.59 -18.18 10.85
C SER A 15 -21.14 -18.52 11.16
N PRO A 16 -20.15 -17.79 10.59
CA PRO A 16 -18.74 -18.01 10.92
C PRO A 16 -18.54 -17.80 12.42
N PRO A 17 -17.60 -18.52 13.06
CA PRO A 17 -17.27 -18.28 14.46
C PRO A 17 -16.87 -16.81 14.60
N MET A 18 -17.61 -16.05 15.41
CA MET A 18 -17.24 -14.68 15.73
C MET A 18 -15.83 -14.73 16.35
N SER A 19 -14.84 -14.20 15.64
CA SER A 19 -13.53 -13.93 16.23
C SER A 19 -13.76 -13.05 17.46
N ASP A 20 -13.01 -13.29 18.53
CA ASP A 20 -13.08 -12.42 19.70
C ASP A 20 -12.57 -11.03 19.29
N ALA A 21 -13.49 -10.08 19.13
CA ALA A 21 -13.17 -8.71 18.72
C ALA A 21 -12.10 -8.06 19.62
N TYR A 22 -11.98 -8.51 20.88
CA TYR A 22 -10.90 -8.11 21.78
C TYR A 22 -9.53 -8.59 21.28
N ALA A 23 -9.42 -9.87 20.91
CA ALA A 23 -8.17 -10.45 20.42
C ALA A 23 -7.74 -9.82 19.09
N GLU A 24 -8.69 -9.54 18.20
CA GLU A 24 -8.44 -8.86 16.92
C GLU A 24 -7.94 -7.42 17.15
N THR A 25 -8.64 -6.65 18.00
CA THR A 25 -8.24 -5.28 18.34
C THR A 25 -6.87 -5.24 19.01
N LEU A 26 -6.60 -6.16 19.92
CA LEU A 26 -5.30 -6.27 20.59
C LEU A 26 -4.19 -6.62 19.59
N GLY A 27 -4.46 -7.53 18.64
CA GLY A 27 -3.53 -7.85 17.56
C GLY A 27 -3.20 -6.63 16.69
N GLN A 28 -4.22 -5.86 16.30
CA GLN A 28 -4.04 -4.60 15.55
C GLN A 28 -3.21 -3.58 16.35
N MET A 29 -3.47 -3.43 17.65
CA MET A 29 -2.69 -2.56 18.53
C MET A 29 -1.22 -2.99 18.63
N ILE A 30 -0.97 -4.29 18.75
CA ILE A 30 0.40 -4.84 18.81
C ILE A 30 1.14 -4.53 17.50
N CYS A 31 0.52 -4.79 16.34
CA CYS A 31 1.11 -4.49 15.03
C CYS A 31 1.46 -3.01 14.91
N LEU A 32 0.52 -2.12 15.26
CA LEU A 32 0.73 -0.68 15.18
C LEU A 32 1.84 -0.20 16.12
N LEU A 33 1.94 -0.76 17.33
CA LEU A 33 3.00 -0.43 18.28
C LEU A 33 4.37 -0.94 17.82
N GLN A 34 4.43 -2.11 17.20
CA GLN A 34 5.67 -2.68 16.64
C GLN A 34 6.19 -1.83 15.47
N GLU A 35 5.30 -1.30 14.64
CA GLU A 35 5.67 -0.39 13.54
C GLU A 35 6.07 0.99 14.04
N TYR A 36 5.35 1.54 15.03
CA TYR A 36 5.60 2.88 15.56
C TYR A 36 6.85 2.96 16.47
N LYS A 37 7.13 1.89 17.24
CA LYS A 37 8.29 1.78 18.13
C LYS A 37 8.92 0.38 18.05
N PRO A 38 9.69 0.12 16.99
CA PRO A 38 10.27 -1.21 16.71
C PRO A 38 11.25 -1.72 17.77
N GLY A 39 11.75 -0.85 18.65
CA GLY A 39 12.74 -1.20 19.67
C GLY A 39 14.16 -1.26 19.11
N LEU A 40 15.14 -1.15 20.02
CA LEU A 40 16.57 -1.18 19.67
C LEU A 40 17.03 -2.62 19.38
N VAL A 41 18.07 -2.75 18.55
CA VAL A 41 18.72 -4.05 18.29
C VAL A 41 19.47 -4.50 19.53
N THR A 42 18.85 -5.38 20.32
CA THR A 42 19.46 -6.03 21.48
C THR A 42 19.02 -7.48 21.53
N LEU A 43 19.86 -8.36 22.07
CA LEU A 43 19.54 -9.78 22.27
C LEU A 43 18.16 -9.97 22.93
N GLU A 44 17.85 -9.17 23.96
CA GLU A 44 16.59 -9.25 24.68
C GLU A 44 15.39 -8.83 23.81
N ASN A 45 15.50 -7.72 23.06
CA ASN A 45 14.42 -7.27 22.20
C ASN A 45 14.19 -8.23 21.02
N ILE A 46 15.26 -8.78 20.44
CA ILE A 46 15.19 -9.80 19.37
C ILE A 46 14.50 -11.06 19.90
N THR A 47 14.90 -11.53 21.09
CA THR A 47 14.25 -12.70 21.73
C THR A 47 12.77 -12.46 21.98
N ARG A 48 12.40 -11.26 22.46
CA ARG A 48 10.99 -10.89 22.68
C ARG A 48 10.22 -10.83 21.36
N LEU A 49 10.81 -10.29 20.30
CA LEU A 49 10.20 -10.22 18.97
C LEU A 49 9.91 -11.61 18.41
N CYS A 50 10.90 -12.53 18.49
CA CYS A 50 10.73 -13.91 18.04
C CYS A 50 9.58 -14.61 18.80
N LYS A 51 9.50 -14.39 20.12
CA LYS A 51 8.38 -14.90 20.94
C LYS A 51 7.02 -14.33 20.55
N THR A 52 6.94 -13.05 20.20
CA THR A 52 5.68 -12.45 19.72
C THR A 52 5.24 -13.05 18.38
N LEU A 53 6.18 -13.46 17.54
CA LEU A 53 5.94 -14.21 16.30
C LEU A 53 5.78 -15.72 16.52
N LYS A 54 5.65 -16.16 17.78
CA LYS A 54 5.47 -17.57 18.17
C LYS A 54 6.60 -18.50 17.73
N LEU A 55 7.80 -17.96 17.51
CA LEU A 55 8.98 -18.74 17.21
C LEU A 55 9.57 -19.30 18.50
N GLU A 56 9.96 -20.57 18.47
CA GLU A 56 10.73 -21.16 19.56
C GLU A 56 12.11 -20.53 19.58
N SER A 57 12.65 -20.23 20.76
CA SER A 57 13.96 -19.59 20.89
C SER A 57 14.74 -20.15 22.06
N PHE A 58 16.04 -20.38 21.85
CA PHE A 58 16.98 -20.79 22.88
C PHE A 58 18.29 -20.03 22.72
N THR A 59 19.04 -19.91 23.82
CA THR A 59 20.28 -19.13 23.86
C THR A 59 21.39 -19.98 24.43
N ASP A 60 22.45 -20.16 23.65
CA ASP A 60 23.58 -21.01 23.96
C ASP A 60 24.91 -20.25 23.94
N ASN A 61 25.86 -20.72 24.73
CA ASN A 61 27.23 -20.21 24.70
C ASN A 61 28.04 -21.08 23.74
N ILE A 62 28.38 -20.55 22.55
CA ILE A 62 29.16 -21.28 21.54
C ILE A 62 30.64 -21.34 21.94
N ASP A 63 31.19 -20.21 22.39
CA ASP A 63 32.57 -20.10 22.83
C ASP A 63 32.71 -19.03 23.94
N ASN A 64 33.94 -18.65 24.30
CA ASN A 64 34.21 -17.66 25.36
C ASN A 64 33.77 -16.24 25.00
N GLU A 65 33.59 -15.93 23.72
CA GLU A 65 33.31 -14.58 23.20
C GLU A 65 31.96 -14.49 22.45
N THR A 66 31.30 -15.61 22.17
CA THR A 66 30.11 -15.70 21.32
C THR A 66 28.92 -16.32 22.08
N ILE A 67 27.77 -15.64 22.03
CA ILE A 67 26.46 -16.18 22.43
C ILE A 67 25.63 -16.35 21.17
N ARG A 68 24.97 -17.50 21.01
CA ARG A 68 24.02 -17.74 19.93
C ARG A 68 22.59 -17.64 20.45
N LEU A 69 21.76 -16.88 19.75
CA LEU A 69 20.32 -16.99 19.82
C LEU A 69 19.86 -17.79 18.60
N SER A 70 19.36 -18.99 18.84
CA SER A 70 18.73 -19.80 17.80
C SER A 70 17.22 -19.67 17.94
N THR A 71 16.54 -19.45 16.82
CA THR A 71 15.08 -19.45 16.77
C THR A 71 14.59 -20.37 15.66
N ALA A 72 13.50 -21.08 15.91
CA ALA A 72 12.98 -22.09 14.99
C ALA A 72 11.46 -22.07 14.93
N SER A 73 10.94 -22.54 13.80
CA SER A 73 9.53 -22.84 13.59
C SER A 73 9.40 -24.15 12.81
N LYS A 74 8.35 -24.33 12.00
CA LYS A 74 8.07 -25.55 11.24
C LYS A 74 9.15 -25.88 10.20
N ILE A 75 9.61 -24.87 9.48
CA ILE A 75 10.52 -24.94 8.33
C ILE A 75 11.78 -24.12 8.61
N ILE A 76 11.63 -22.91 9.13
CA ILE A 76 12.78 -22.00 9.33
C ILE A 76 13.52 -22.29 10.63
N VAL A 77 14.85 -22.22 10.57
CA VAL A 77 15.77 -22.14 11.70
C VAL A 77 16.73 -20.98 11.44
N ILE A 78 16.80 -20.03 12.38
CA ILE A 78 17.66 -18.85 12.29
C ILE A 78 18.61 -18.84 13.48
N ASP A 79 19.90 -18.95 13.19
CA ASP A 79 20.98 -18.81 14.15
C ASP A 79 21.55 -17.40 14.10
N MET A 80 21.56 -16.68 15.24
CA MET A 80 22.09 -15.34 15.37
C MET A 80 23.22 -15.33 16.40
N ASP A 81 24.45 -15.07 15.95
CA ASP A 81 25.63 -15.00 16.82
C ASP A 81 25.88 -13.56 17.30
N PHE A 82 26.17 -13.40 18.59
CA PHE A 82 26.44 -12.13 19.24
C PHE A 82 27.78 -12.17 19.96
N HIS A 83 28.51 -11.06 19.93
CA HIS A 83 29.67 -10.85 20.78
C HIS A 83 29.25 -10.66 22.25
N LYS A 84 29.88 -11.37 23.18
CA LYS A 84 29.59 -11.30 24.62
C LYS A 84 29.92 -9.94 25.23
N SER A 85 30.98 -9.31 24.76
CA SER A 85 31.55 -8.07 25.32
C SER A 85 30.68 -6.85 25.03
N ASP A 86 30.26 -6.67 23.79
CA ASP A 86 29.52 -5.48 23.33
C ASP A 86 28.09 -5.78 22.88
N LYS A 87 27.69 -7.06 22.84
CA LYS A 87 26.37 -7.54 22.42
C LYS A 87 26.02 -7.17 20.97
N GLN A 88 27.02 -6.90 20.13
CA GLN A 88 26.80 -6.69 18.71
C GLN A 88 26.57 -8.01 17.97
N VAL A 89 25.78 -7.94 16.90
CA VAL A 89 25.53 -9.09 16.01
C VAL A 89 26.79 -9.37 15.20
N LYS A 90 27.26 -10.62 15.27
CA LYS A 90 28.46 -11.13 14.60
C LYS A 90 28.11 -11.82 13.28
N ASP A 91 27.06 -12.65 13.29
CA ASP A 91 26.60 -13.40 12.11
C ASP A 91 25.12 -13.78 12.26
N VAL A 92 24.45 -14.02 11.12
CA VAL A 92 23.09 -14.57 11.09
C VAL A 92 22.99 -15.60 9.98
N LYS A 93 22.50 -16.80 10.29
CA LYS A 93 22.32 -17.87 9.30
C LYS A 93 20.86 -18.35 9.29
N LEU A 94 20.26 -18.38 8.10
CA LEU A 94 18.98 -19.03 7.84
C LEU A 94 19.23 -20.46 7.34
N VAL A 95 18.54 -21.43 7.92
CA VAL A 95 18.50 -22.81 7.48
C VAL A 95 17.03 -23.19 7.31
N LEU A 96 16.70 -23.78 6.17
CA LEU A 96 15.36 -24.31 5.91
C LEU A 96 15.39 -25.82 6.13
N ALA A 97 14.41 -26.35 6.86
CA ALA A 97 14.20 -27.78 7.02
C ALA A 97 13.52 -28.42 5.78
N SER A 98 13.08 -27.60 4.82
CA SER A 98 12.64 -28.09 3.50
C SER A 98 13.86 -28.46 2.65
N ASN A 99 13.66 -29.35 1.67
CA ASN A 99 14.68 -29.72 0.68
C ASN A 99 14.99 -28.59 -0.33
N PHE A 100 14.77 -27.33 0.04
CA PHE A 100 14.86 -26.20 -0.87
C PHE A 100 16.05 -25.30 -0.53
N ASP A 101 17.25 -25.80 -0.84
CA ASP A 101 18.53 -25.10 -0.65
C ASP A 101 18.67 -23.82 -1.51
N ASN A 102 17.73 -23.57 -2.43
CA ASN A 102 17.81 -22.48 -3.41
C ASN A 102 17.08 -21.20 -2.97
N PHE A 103 16.49 -21.15 -1.77
CA PHE A 103 15.81 -19.94 -1.31
C PHE A 103 16.82 -18.79 -1.14
N ASN A 104 16.65 -17.73 -1.93
CA ASN A 104 17.55 -16.58 -1.90
C ASN A 104 17.24 -15.66 -0.70
N TYR A 105 18.12 -15.63 0.29
CA TYR A 105 18.08 -14.70 1.43
C TYR A 105 19.17 -13.63 1.38
N TYR A 106 19.75 -13.40 0.21
CA TYR A 106 20.71 -12.34 -0.07
C TYR A 106 20.03 -11.17 -0.78
N ASN A 107 20.48 -9.96 -0.45
CA ASN A 107 20.02 -8.70 -1.00
C ASN A 107 20.52 -8.53 -2.44
N ASP A 108 19.66 -8.04 -3.33
CA ASP A 108 20.04 -7.74 -4.70
C ASP A 108 20.94 -6.49 -4.76
N GLY A 109 22.03 -6.60 -5.50
CA GLY A 109 23.08 -5.57 -5.61
C GLY A 109 24.34 -5.89 -4.80
N ASP A 110 24.29 -5.84 -3.46
CA ASP A 110 25.46 -6.04 -2.60
C ASP A 110 25.68 -7.51 -2.17
N ASN A 111 24.72 -8.39 -2.48
CA ASN A 111 24.72 -9.79 -2.06
C ASN A 111 24.88 -9.96 -0.53
N GLY A 112 24.45 -8.96 0.23
CA GLY A 112 24.48 -8.97 1.69
C GLY A 112 23.40 -9.89 2.26
N ASN A 113 23.67 -10.54 3.39
CA ASN A 113 22.67 -11.36 4.06
C ASN A 113 21.60 -10.45 4.66
N ILE A 114 20.36 -10.59 4.18
CA ILE A 114 19.23 -9.70 4.53
C ILE A 114 18.99 -9.66 6.04
N LEU A 115 19.01 -10.82 6.71
CA LEU A 115 18.75 -10.91 8.14
C LEU A 115 19.89 -10.30 8.95
N PHE A 116 21.15 -10.58 8.58
CA PHE A 116 22.31 -9.96 9.20
C PHE A 116 22.28 -8.45 9.03
N ASN A 117 22.13 -7.94 7.80
CA ASN A 117 22.09 -6.52 7.50
C ASN A 117 20.95 -5.82 8.23
N SER A 118 19.78 -6.46 8.34
CA SER A 118 18.63 -5.90 9.05
C SER A 118 18.88 -5.69 10.56
N LEU A 119 19.87 -6.36 11.14
CA LEU A 119 20.29 -6.19 12.54
C LEU A 119 21.55 -5.34 12.70
N SER A 120 22.48 -5.36 11.73
CA SER A 120 23.77 -4.67 11.83
C SER A 120 23.78 -3.28 11.21
N CYS A 121 22.99 -3.05 10.15
CA CYS A 121 22.98 -1.78 9.41
C CYS A 121 21.86 -0.82 9.85
N PHE A 122 20.85 -1.30 10.57
CA PHE A 122 19.69 -0.50 10.98
C PHE A 122 19.70 -0.22 12.50
N PRO A 123 19.27 0.98 12.93
CA PRO A 123 19.32 1.36 14.35
C PRO A 123 18.25 0.68 15.20
N ASN A 124 17.25 0.04 14.59
CA ASN A 124 16.08 -0.52 15.25
C ASN A 124 15.62 -1.82 14.57
N LEU A 125 14.70 -2.55 15.19
CA LEU A 125 14.23 -3.85 14.70
C LEU A 125 13.18 -3.77 13.59
N GLN A 126 12.90 -2.61 12.99
CA GLN A 126 11.80 -2.48 12.02
C GLN A 126 12.03 -3.36 10.78
N THR A 127 13.22 -3.26 10.19
CA THR A 127 13.59 -4.05 9.00
C THR A 127 13.66 -5.53 9.34
N PHE A 128 14.25 -5.88 10.48
CA PHE A 128 14.32 -7.29 10.93
C PHE A 128 12.92 -7.86 11.19
N TYR A 129 12.03 -7.11 11.83
CA TYR A 129 10.64 -7.51 12.05
C TYR A 129 9.90 -7.76 10.74
N TYR A 130 10.02 -6.85 9.76
CA TYR A 130 9.42 -7.02 8.45
C TYR A 130 9.86 -8.35 7.80
N ASN A 131 11.17 -8.60 7.79
CA ASN A 131 11.73 -9.80 7.20
C ASN A 131 11.34 -11.09 7.95
N LEU A 132 11.37 -11.05 9.29
CA LEU A 132 11.00 -12.18 10.12
C LEU A 132 9.51 -12.50 10.01
N ARG A 133 8.66 -11.48 9.90
CA ARG A 133 7.21 -11.66 9.66
C ARG A 133 6.97 -12.33 8.31
N PHE A 134 7.63 -11.86 7.25
CA PHE A 134 7.54 -12.49 5.93
C PHE A 134 7.92 -13.98 5.97
N LEU A 135 9.08 -14.32 6.56
CA LEU A 135 9.52 -15.71 6.71
C LEU A 135 8.52 -16.53 7.53
N THR A 136 7.96 -15.97 8.60
CA THR A 136 6.96 -16.64 9.45
C THR A 136 5.65 -16.89 8.70
N THR A 137 5.23 -15.98 7.83
CA THR A 137 4.07 -16.18 6.95
C THR A 137 4.32 -17.34 5.99
N LEU A 138 5.48 -17.38 5.31
CA LEU A 138 5.81 -18.51 4.44
C LEU A 138 5.88 -19.83 5.23
N ASP A 139 6.51 -19.83 6.40
CA ASP A 139 6.66 -20.99 7.28
C ASP A 139 5.32 -21.57 7.74
N THR A 140 4.43 -20.71 8.23
CA THR A 140 3.13 -21.10 8.80
C THR A 140 2.23 -21.70 7.73
N HIS A 141 2.23 -21.12 6.53
CA HIS A 141 1.30 -21.48 5.46
C HIS A 141 1.87 -22.43 4.40
N SER A 142 3.15 -22.78 4.49
CA SER A 142 3.75 -23.85 3.69
C SER A 142 3.44 -25.21 4.27
N ASN A 143 3.02 -26.15 3.43
CA ASN A 143 2.60 -27.49 3.84
C ASN A 143 3.66 -28.54 3.51
N ILE A 144 4.91 -28.40 3.95
CA ILE A 144 5.92 -29.43 3.69
C ILE A 144 5.69 -30.69 4.57
N GLU A 145 5.82 -31.89 3.98
CA GLU A 145 5.99 -33.13 4.76
C GLU A 145 7.49 -33.33 5.03
N THR A 146 7.88 -33.25 6.30
CA THR A 146 9.25 -33.48 6.74
C THR A 146 9.53 -34.95 7.11
N GLU A 147 8.50 -35.80 7.19
CA GLU A 147 8.64 -37.22 7.56
C GLU A 147 8.57 -38.15 6.33
N PRO A 148 9.62 -38.95 6.02
CA PRO A 148 9.71 -39.78 4.82
C PRO A 148 8.85 -41.06 4.84
N GLY A 149 7.75 -41.09 5.59
CA GLY A 149 6.98 -42.31 5.87
C GLY A 149 5.49 -42.19 5.58
N ILE A 150 5.06 -42.75 4.44
CA ILE A 150 3.66 -43.13 4.12
C ILE A 150 2.73 -41.97 3.70
N ALA A 151 3.00 -41.33 2.55
CA ALA A 151 1.97 -40.98 1.56
C ALA A 151 2.62 -40.55 0.24
N ALA A 152 2.58 -41.44 -0.75
CA ALA A 152 2.85 -41.07 -2.13
C ALA A 152 1.74 -40.14 -2.67
N LYS A 153 2.14 -39.10 -3.39
CA LYS A 153 1.36 -38.35 -4.42
C LYS A 153 0.35 -37.29 -3.97
N ARG A 154 0.66 -36.46 -2.99
CA ARG A 154 0.18 -35.07 -3.04
C ARG A 154 1.39 -34.19 -2.78
N GLU A 155 1.96 -33.63 -3.85
CA GLU A 155 2.82 -32.46 -3.69
C GLU A 155 2.02 -31.48 -2.84
N LYS A 156 2.60 -30.93 -1.80
CA LYS A 156 1.90 -29.96 -0.97
C LYS A 156 2.48 -28.59 -1.29
N LEU A 157 1.64 -27.57 -1.21
CA LEU A 157 2.03 -26.21 -1.53
C LEU A 157 3.18 -25.75 -0.61
N ASP A 158 4.31 -25.42 -1.21
CA ASP A 158 5.49 -24.86 -0.54
C ASP A 158 5.66 -23.40 -0.99
N LEU A 159 5.40 -22.46 -0.08
CA LEU A 159 5.45 -21.03 -0.40
C LEU A 159 6.90 -20.54 -0.55
N PHE A 160 7.89 -21.20 0.04
CA PHE A 160 9.30 -20.85 -0.19
C PHE A 160 9.70 -21.18 -1.63
N LYS A 161 9.30 -22.36 -2.10
CA LYS A 161 9.48 -22.74 -3.51
C LYS A 161 8.75 -21.76 -4.42
N TYR A 162 7.45 -21.55 -4.19
CA TYR A 162 6.64 -20.69 -5.05
C TYR A 162 7.21 -19.26 -5.13
N PHE A 163 7.57 -18.67 -3.99
CA PHE A 163 8.18 -17.34 -3.96
C PHE A 163 9.53 -17.28 -4.69
N THR A 164 10.32 -18.36 -4.65
CA THR A 164 11.61 -18.41 -5.36
C THR A 164 11.44 -18.49 -6.88
N GLU A 165 10.40 -19.19 -7.36
CA GLU A 165 10.12 -19.36 -8.79
C GLU A 165 9.33 -18.19 -9.40
N LEU A 166 8.53 -17.49 -8.59
CA LEU A 166 7.66 -16.39 -9.02
C LEU A 166 8.36 -15.31 -9.87
N PRO A 167 9.58 -14.84 -9.56
CA PRO A 167 10.28 -13.86 -10.40
C PRO A 167 10.47 -14.33 -11.86
N GLU A 168 10.80 -15.61 -12.08
CA GLU A 168 10.95 -16.16 -13.43
C GLU A 168 9.61 -16.21 -14.17
N TYR A 169 8.54 -16.60 -13.48
CA TYR A 169 7.18 -16.59 -14.04
C TYR A 169 6.77 -15.17 -14.45
N LEU A 170 7.02 -14.18 -13.60
CA LEU A 170 6.71 -12.78 -13.89
C LEU A 170 7.56 -12.23 -15.06
N ARG A 171 8.85 -12.58 -15.15
CA ARG A 171 9.70 -12.18 -16.29
C ARG A 171 9.17 -12.74 -17.61
N ALA A 172 8.77 -14.01 -17.62
CA ALA A 172 8.18 -14.65 -18.79
C ALA A 172 6.84 -13.98 -19.15
N TYR A 173 6.00 -13.68 -18.17
CA TYR A 173 4.73 -12.98 -18.37
C TYR A 173 4.92 -11.59 -18.99
N PHE A 174 5.76 -10.74 -18.40
CA PHE A 174 5.98 -9.38 -18.87
C PHE A 174 6.58 -9.32 -20.27
N LYS A 175 7.44 -10.29 -20.60
CA LYS A 175 7.95 -10.45 -21.95
C LYS A 175 6.84 -10.73 -22.96
N ASP A 176 5.89 -11.61 -22.62
CA ASP A 176 4.78 -11.96 -23.52
C ASP A 176 3.81 -10.80 -23.73
N ILE A 177 3.54 -10.00 -22.69
CA ILE A 177 2.68 -8.80 -22.79
C ILE A 177 3.43 -7.51 -23.18
N SER A 178 4.72 -7.61 -23.51
CA SER A 178 5.57 -6.48 -23.94
C SER A 178 5.61 -5.31 -22.94
N ILE A 179 5.59 -5.61 -21.64
CA ILE A 179 5.79 -4.61 -20.58
C ILE A 179 7.29 -4.50 -20.27
N ASP A 180 7.84 -3.30 -20.42
CA ASP A 180 9.25 -2.98 -20.15
C ASP A 180 9.47 -2.72 -18.64
N LEU A 181 9.48 -3.79 -17.85
CA LEU A 181 9.78 -3.76 -16.41
C LEU A 181 10.84 -4.79 -16.06
N ASP A 182 11.83 -4.33 -15.28
CA ASP A 182 12.84 -5.18 -14.69
C ASP A 182 12.32 -5.78 -13.37
N ILE A 183 12.70 -7.03 -13.10
CA ILE A 183 12.32 -7.74 -11.87
C ILE A 183 13.54 -8.01 -11.01
N LYS A 184 13.56 -7.37 -9.83
CA LYS A 184 14.56 -7.56 -8.79
C LYS A 184 13.94 -8.28 -7.60
N THR A 185 14.71 -9.06 -6.87
CA THR A 185 14.26 -9.72 -5.63
C THR A 185 15.04 -9.16 -4.47
N ASN A 186 14.46 -9.07 -3.29
CA ASN A 186 15.19 -8.71 -2.08
C ASN A 186 15.92 -7.36 -2.16
N VAL A 187 15.17 -6.26 -2.34
CA VAL A 187 15.73 -4.91 -2.46
C VAL A 187 15.72 -4.21 -1.10
N ASP A 188 16.72 -3.36 -0.83
CA ASP A 188 16.85 -2.57 0.41
C ASP A 188 16.81 -3.40 1.70
N ASN A 189 17.44 -4.58 1.69
CA ASN A 189 17.46 -5.55 2.79
C ASN A 189 16.05 -5.96 3.24
N ARG A 190 15.12 -6.09 2.28
CA ARG A 190 13.75 -6.55 2.53
C ARG A 190 13.37 -7.67 1.58
N PHE A 191 12.78 -8.74 2.11
CA PHE A 191 12.22 -9.80 1.27
C PHE A 191 11.07 -9.28 0.40
N GLY A 192 11.08 -9.61 -0.88
CA GLY A 192 10.02 -9.22 -1.82
C GLY A 192 10.43 -9.40 -3.27
N VAL A 193 9.45 -9.35 -4.17
CA VAL A 193 9.68 -9.26 -5.62
C VAL A 193 9.33 -7.83 -6.04
N TYR A 194 10.30 -7.10 -6.59
CA TYR A 194 10.21 -5.68 -6.88
C TYR A 194 10.17 -5.49 -8.40
N LEU A 195 9.17 -4.74 -8.85
CA LEU A 195 9.03 -4.32 -10.23
C LEU A 195 9.69 -2.95 -10.36
N THR A 196 10.67 -2.84 -11.23
CA THR A 196 11.47 -1.61 -11.42
C THR A 196 11.39 -1.12 -12.86
N HIS A 197 11.30 0.20 -13.02
CA HIS A 197 11.38 0.88 -14.30
C HIS A 197 12.49 1.93 -14.21
N ASN A 198 13.51 1.84 -15.07
CA ASN A 198 14.71 2.71 -15.00
C ASN A 198 15.34 2.74 -13.60
N ASP A 199 15.61 1.56 -13.02
CA ASP A 199 16.15 1.37 -11.65
C ASP A 199 15.30 1.93 -10.49
N LYS A 200 14.11 2.47 -10.76
CA LYS A 200 13.18 2.93 -9.73
C LYS A 200 12.11 1.88 -9.49
N ALA A 201 11.92 1.47 -8.24
CA ALA A 201 10.83 0.57 -7.86
C ALA A 201 9.47 1.26 -8.06
N VAL A 202 8.61 0.62 -8.86
CA VAL A 202 7.25 1.09 -9.16
C VAL A 202 6.21 0.32 -8.34
N ALA A 203 6.43 -0.98 -8.15
CA ALA A 203 5.55 -1.84 -7.38
C ALA A 203 6.32 -3.00 -6.73
N GLN A 204 5.67 -3.64 -5.77
CA GLN A 204 6.14 -4.82 -5.06
C GLN A 204 5.08 -5.92 -5.15
N VAL A 205 5.49 -7.12 -5.53
CA VAL A 205 4.71 -8.35 -5.41
C VAL A 205 5.17 -9.09 -4.16
N GLY A 206 4.21 -9.45 -3.30
CA GLY A 206 4.49 -10.07 -2.00
C GLY A 206 3.46 -11.12 -1.62
N ILE A 207 3.80 -11.93 -0.61
CA ILE A 207 2.88 -12.88 0.02
C ILE A 207 2.58 -12.36 1.42
N GLU A 208 1.30 -12.25 1.76
CA GLU A 208 0.85 -11.71 3.04
C GLU A 208 -0.28 -12.56 3.63
N GLU A 209 -0.45 -12.45 4.95
CA GLU A 209 -1.59 -13.04 5.65
C GLU A 209 -2.91 -12.38 5.21
N CYS A 210 -3.89 -13.21 4.88
CA CYS A 210 -5.24 -12.76 4.57
C CYS A 210 -6.05 -12.58 5.86
N GLN A 211 -6.90 -11.55 5.90
CA GLN A 211 -7.88 -11.40 6.99
C GLN A 211 -8.91 -12.54 6.98
N ASP A 212 -9.21 -13.08 5.80
CA ASP A 212 -10.06 -14.25 5.65
C ASP A 212 -9.20 -15.53 5.73
N HIS A 213 -9.25 -16.21 6.88
CA HIS A 213 -8.52 -17.45 7.12
C HIS A 213 -8.96 -18.62 6.22
N ASP A 214 -10.16 -18.55 5.64
CA ASP A 214 -10.70 -19.56 4.74
C ASP A 214 -10.35 -19.25 3.27
N HIS A 215 -9.72 -18.10 2.98
CA HIS A 215 -9.30 -17.73 1.64
C HIS A 215 -8.31 -18.75 1.10
N ARG A 216 -8.65 -19.38 -0.03
CA ARG A 216 -7.83 -20.40 -0.67
C ARG A 216 -6.78 -19.79 -1.58
N PHE A 217 -5.57 -20.28 -1.45
CA PHE A 217 -4.42 -19.86 -2.22
C PHE A 217 -3.82 -21.05 -2.97
N TYR A 218 -3.68 -20.90 -4.28
CA TYR A 218 -3.10 -21.91 -5.17
C TYR A 218 -1.80 -21.40 -5.81
N GLU A 219 -0.95 -22.34 -6.20
CA GLU A 219 0.28 -22.09 -6.96
C GLU A 219 -0.07 -21.95 -8.45
N PHE A 220 0.20 -20.77 -9.03
CA PHE A 220 0.05 -20.51 -10.46
C PHE A 220 1.42 -20.27 -11.09
N GLY A 221 1.81 -21.09 -12.05
CA GLY A 221 3.02 -20.90 -12.84
C GLY A 221 2.70 -20.29 -14.20
N TYR A 222 3.54 -19.36 -14.68
CA TYR A 222 3.39 -18.83 -16.04
C TYR A 222 4.13 -19.72 -17.04
N ARG A 223 3.39 -20.43 -17.90
CA ARG A 223 3.93 -21.33 -18.93
C ARG A 223 3.04 -21.30 -20.16
N SER A 224 3.63 -21.47 -21.35
CA SER A 224 2.88 -21.52 -22.62
C SER A 224 1.96 -20.29 -22.83
N SER A 225 2.44 -19.11 -22.45
CA SER A 225 1.73 -17.82 -22.56
C SER A 225 0.43 -17.72 -21.74
N GLY A 226 0.33 -18.47 -20.64
CA GLY A 226 -0.80 -18.37 -19.70
C GLY A 226 -0.39 -18.73 -18.27
N TRP A 227 -1.20 -18.28 -17.31
CA TRP A 227 -1.08 -18.67 -15.91
C TRP A 227 -1.81 -20.00 -15.70
N ILE A 228 -1.08 -21.01 -15.24
CA ILE A 228 -1.59 -22.38 -15.11
C ILE A 228 -1.38 -22.85 -13.68
N ASN A 229 -2.46 -23.36 -13.08
CA ASN A 229 -2.40 -24.14 -11.85
C ASN A 229 -2.18 -25.62 -12.21
N GLU A 230 -0.94 -26.10 -12.07
CA GLU A 230 -0.59 -27.48 -12.39
C GLU A 230 -1.14 -28.48 -11.36
N SER A 231 -1.37 -28.03 -10.13
CA SER A 231 -1.79 -28.88 -9.01
C SER A 231 -2.95 -28.25 -8.23
N PRO A 232 -4.20 -28.34 -8.73
CA PRO A 232 -5.36 -27.71 -8.09
C PRO A 232 -5.69 -28.27 -6.71
N ASP A 233 -5.19 -29.47 -6.39
CA ASP A 233 -5.30 -30.07 -5.06
C ASP A 233 -4.31 -29.45 -4.05
N ASN A 234 -3.30 -28.72 -4.52
CA ASN A 234 -2.28 -28.08 -3.70
C ASN A 234 -2.76 -26.69 -3.32
N VAL A 235 -3.42 -26.62 -2.17
CA VAL A 235 -4.00 -25.39 -1.65
C VAL A 235 -3.50 -25.14 -0.23
N THR A 236 -3.25 -23.87 0.08
CA THR A 236 -3.15 -23.38 1.45
C THR A 236 -4.23 -22.35 1.71
N THR A 237 -4.48 -21.98 2.96
CA THR A 237 -5.47 -20.96 3.30
C THR A 237 -4.90 -19.87 4.17
N GLY A 238 -5.54 -18.70 4.17
CA GLY A 238 -5.18 -17.57 5.02
C GLY A 238 -3.98 -16.75 4.53
N VAL A 239 -3.59 -16.88 3.26
CA VAL A 239 -2.59 -16.04 2.60
C VAL A 239 -3.06 -15.56 1.24
N ILE A 240 -2.48 -14.46 0.77
CA ILE A 240 -2.75 -13.85 -0.52
C ILE A 240 -1.46 -13.38 -1.19
N LEU A 241 -1.45 -13.37 -2.52
CA LEU A 241 -0.48 -12.67 -3.34
C LEU A 241 -0.96 -11.23 -3.52
N THR A 242 -0.10 -10.28 -3.18
CA THR A 242 -0.41 -8.85 -3.23
C THR A 242 0.43 -8.15 -4.28
N LEU A 243 -0.15 -7.13 -4.91
CA LEU A 243 0.56 -6.11 -5.67
C LEU A 243 0.43 -4.78 -4.93
N GLN A 244 1.55 -4.16 -4.57
CA GLN A 244 1.57 -2.87 -3.89
C GLN A 244 2.35 -1.86 -4.72
N PHE A 245 1.72 -0.75 -5.09
CA PHE A 245 2.38 0.37 -5.77
C PHE A 245 3.05 1.30 -4.76
N TYR A 246 4.22 1.84 -5.13
CA TYR A 246 4.91 2.84 -4.31
C TYR A 246 4.33 4.26 -4.48
N ASP A 247 3.57 4.49 -5.55
CA ASP A 247 2.93 5.79 -5.78
C ASP A 247 1.65 5.94 -4.95
N ILE A 248 1.77 6.69 -3.86
CA ILE A 248 0.65 7.01 -2.96
C ILE A 248 -0.45 7.87 -3.59
N ASN A 249 -0.20 8.47 -4.76
CA ASN A 249 -1.16 9.31 -5.46
C ASN A 249 -1.85 8.58 -6.61
N MET A 250 -1.70 7.26 -6.73
CA MET A 250 -2.39 6.49 -7.75
C MET A 250 -3.89 6.45 -7.47
N HIS A 251 -4.69 6.80 -8.48
CA HIS A 251 -6.14 6.68 -8.44
C HIS A 251 -6.60 5.75 -9.55
N ILE A 252 -7.62 4.93 -9.25
CA ILE A 252 -8.18 3.95 -10.18
C ILE A 252 -9.69 4.18 -10.33
N PRO A 253 -10.27 3.93 -11.52
CA PRO A 253 -11.71 3.95 -11.71
C PRO A 253 -12.34 2.87 -10.83
N LYS A 254 -13.21 3.28 -9.90
CA LYS A 254 -13.85 2.38 -8.92
C LYS A 254 -14.60 1.22 -9.59
N GLU A 255 -15.14 1.44 -10.78
CA GLU A 255 -15.90 0.46 -11.53
C GLU A 255 -15.01 -0.50 -12.35
N ALA A 256 -13.72 -0.18 -12.54
CA ALA A 256 -12.80 -1.01 -13.32
C ALA A 256 -12.27 -2.23 -12.54
N ILE A 257 -12.26 -2.17 -11.20
CA ILE A 257 -11.72 -3.24 -10.35
C ILE A 257 -12.78 -3.70 -9.34
N PRO A 258 -13.09 -5.01 -9.28
CA PRO A 258 -13.92 -5.58 -8.23
C PRO A 258 -13.44 -5.22 -6.81
N HIS A 259 -14.37 -4.86 -5.94
CA HIS A 259 -14.06 -4.38 -4.57
C HIS A 259 -13.30 -5.39 -3.71
N ASP A 260 -13.45 -6.69 -3.98
CA ASP A 260 -12.76 -7.79 -3.30
C ASP A 260 -11.26 -7.87 -3.65
N LEU A 261 -10.82 -7.20 -4.72
CA LEU A 261 -9.41 -7.11 -5.08
C LEU A 261 -8.69 -5.93 -4.42
N LEU A 262 -9.42 -4.93 -3.89
CA LEU A 262 -8.83 -3.73 -3.30
C LEU A 262 -8.50 -3.97 -1.81
N LEU A 263 -7.21 -4.05 -1.49
CA LEU A 263 -6.74 -4.28 -0.12
C LEU A 263 -6.51 -2.98 0.67
N ASP A 264 -6.03 -1.94 -0.01
CA ASP A 264 -5.84 -0.61 0.57
C ASP A 264 -6.44 0.44 -0.37
N TRP A 265 -7.61 0.97 0.01
CA TRP A 265 -8.34 1.98 -0.76
C TRP A 265 -9.15 2.91 0.15
N ASP A 266 -9.31 4.17 -0.26
CA ASP A 266 -10.11 5.17 0.46
C ASP A 266 -11.30 5.66 -0.37
N ALA A 267 -12.44 4.98 -0.19
CA ALA A 267 -13.72 5.34 -0.80
C ALA A 267 -14.21 6.76 -0.46
N GLN A 268 -13.75 7.32 0.66
CA GLN A 268 -14.27 8.57 1.21
C GLN A 268 -13.61 9.78 0.55
N ARG A 269 -12.58 9.56 -0.28
CA ARG A 269 -11.82 10.60 -0.96
C ARG A 269 -11.77 10.36 -2.47
N PRO A 270 -12.91 10.41 -3.16
CA PRO A 270 -12.90 10.35 -4.62
C PRO A 270 -12.15 11.57 -5.19
N TYR A 271 -11.42 11.35 -6.28
CA TYR A 271 -10.77 12.40 -7.04
C TYR A 271 -11.81 13.12 -7.89
N THR A 272 -12.05 14.40 -7.59
CA THR A 272 -12.96 15.23 -8.38
C THR A 272 -12.16 15.99 -9.43
N ILE A 273 -12.40 15.69 -10.70
CA ILE A 273 -11.79 16.42 -11.82
C ILE A 273 -12.47 17.79 -11.93
N VAL A 274 -11.72 18.86 -11.66
CA VAL A 274 -12.19 20.24 -11.81
C VAL A 274 -11.20 21.00 -12.69
N ASN A 275 -11.69 21.61 -13.76
CA ASN A 275 -10.87 22.44 -14.62
C ASN A 275 -10.75 23.86 -14.06
N HIS A 276 -9.52 24.30 -13.77
CA HIS A 276 -9.22 25.67 -13.37
C HIS A 276 -8.47 26.45 -14.46
N CYS A 277 -8.27 25.84 -15.63
CA CYS A 277 -7.68 26.47 -16.79
C CYS A 277 -8.76 27.12 -17.66
N ARG A 278 -8.63 28.42 -17.93
CA ARG A 278 -9.61 29.17 -18.75
C ARG A 278 -9.37 29.02 -20.26
N SER A 279 -8.15 28.69 -20.67
CA SER A 279 -7.75 28.59 -22.08
C SER A 279 -8.16 27.27 -22.74
N THR A 280 -8.51 26.25 -21.96
CA THR A 280 -8.82 24.91 -22.46
C THR A 280 -10.14 24.44 -21.83
N PRO A 281 -11.28 24.56 -22.51
CA PRO A 281 -12.52 23.92 -22.08
C PRO A 281 -12.32 22.41 -21.96
N VAL A 282 -12.78 21.80 -20.86
CA VAL A 282 -12.62 20.38 -20.56
C VAL A 282 -13.98 19.69 -20.58
N SER A 283 -14.16 18.68 -21.44
CA SER A 283 -15.25 17.71 -21.34
C SER A 283 -14.76 16.54 -20.50
N ASN A 284 -15.39 16.29 -19.36
CA ASN A 284 -15.08 15.13 -18.53
C ASN A 284 -16.10 14.02 -18.83
N ASP A 285 -15.67 13.01 -19.57
CA ASP A 285 -16.46 11.86 -19.97
C ASP A 285 -16.14 10.62 -19.11
N PHE A 286 -15.51 10.80 -17.94
CA PHE A 286 -15.33 9.72 -16.97
C PHE A 286 -16.70 9.20 -16.52
N THR A 287 -16.89 7.90 -16.68
CA THR A 287 -18.11 7.21 -16.22
C THR A 287 -17.98 6.73 -14.78
N SER A 288 -16.73 6.60 -14.33
CA SER A 288 -16.33 6.07 -13.04
C SER A 288 -15.79 7.15 -12.10
N THR A 289 -16.02 6.96 -10.80
CA THR A 289 -15.34 7.74 -9.78
C THR A 289 -13.92 7.22 -9.56
N LEU A 290 -12.93 8.10 -9.64
CA LEU A 290 -11.54 7.77 -9.36
C LEU A 290 -11.30 7.70 -7.84
N VAL A 291 -10.81 6.56 -7.34
CA VAL A 291 -10.52 6.36 -5.91
C VAL A 291 -9.04 6.06 -5.70
N PRO A 292 -8.43 6.56 -4.61
CA PRO A 292 -7.06 6.20 -4.28
C PRO A 292 -7.00 4.72 -3.89
N ALA A 293 -6.11 3.99 -4.55
CA ALA A 293 -5.87 2.58 -4.28
C ALA A 293 -4.39 2.27 -4.54
N THR A 294 -3.73 1.61 -3.60
CA THR A 294 -2.28 1.35 -3.66
C THR A 294 -1.95 -0.13 -3.58
N LYS A 295 -2.89 -0.96 -3.12
CA LYS A 295 -2.65 -2.37 -2.84
C LYS A 295 -3.79 -3.27 -3.31
N PHE A 296 -3.43 -4.33 -4.04
CA PHE A 296 -4.34 -5.21 -4.76
C PHE A 296 -4.08 -6.67 -4.41
N ASN A 297 -5.15 -7.47 -4.34
CA ASN A 297 -5.08 -8.91 -4.30
C ASN A 297 -4.98 -9.45 -5.73
N ILE A 298 -3.84 -10.06 -6.05
CA ILE A 298 -3.58 -10.68 -7.35
C ILE A 298 -3.44 -12.21 -7.21
N SER A 299 -4.06 -12.80 -6.18
CA SER A 299 -4.04 -14.24 -5.95
C SER A 299 -4.82 -15.01 -7.00
N ASN A 300 -4.40 -16.24 -7.25
CA ASN A 300 -5.11 -17.21 -8.09
C ASN A 300 -5.34 -16.67 -9.51
N GLU A 301 -6.56 -16.77 -10.03
CA GLU A 301 -6.94 -16.28 -11.37
C GLU A 301 -6.74 -14.77 -11.54
N ASN A 302 -6.72 -13.99 -10.45
CA ASN A 302 -6.53 -12.54 -10.51
C ASN A 302 -5.11 -12.11 -10.86
N ILE A 303 -4.14 -13.05 -10.92
CA ILE A 303 -2.78 -12.74 -11.34
C ILE A 303 -2.71 -12.25 -12.79
N GLU A 304 -3.70 -12.62 -13.62
CA GLU A 304 -3.83 -12.13 -15.00
C GLU A 304 -4.03 -10.60 -15.05
N LEU A 305 -4.72 -10.03 -14.06
CA LEU A 305 -4.99 -8.59 -13.96
C LEU A 305 -3.72 -7.76 -13.72
N LEU A 306 -2.61 -8.38 -13.32
CA LEU A 306 -1.35 -7.69 -13.07
C LEU A 306 -0.91 -6.82 -14.27
N GLY A 307 -1.11 -7.30 -15.50
CA GLY A 307 -0.77 -6.54 -16.72
C GLY A 307 -1.59 -5.26 -16.84
N GLU A 308 -2.91 -5.37 -16.67
CA GLU A 308 -3.85 -4.25 -16.74
C GLU A 308 -3.59 -3.23 -15.62
N LEU A 309 -3.32 -3.70 -14.39
CA LEU A 309 -2.97 -2.84 -13.26
C LEU A 309 -1.69 -2.04 -13.51
N LEU A 310 -0.66 -2.68 -14.06
CA LEU A 310 0.60 -2.02 -14.40
C LEU A 310 0.45 -1.03 -15.55
N GLN A 311 -0.34 -1.39 -16.57
CA GLN A 311 -0.66 -0.50 -17.67
C GLN A 311 -1.41 0.74 -17.19
N TRP A 312 -2.41 0.56 -16.31
CA TRP A 312 -3.12 1.67 -15.67
C TRP A 312 -2.19 2.55 -14.85
N ALA A 313 -1.32 1.96 -14.03
CA ALA A 313 -0.35 2.72 -13.24
C ALA A 313 0.59 3.56 -14.13
N GLY A 314 1.05 2.98 -15.25
CA GLY A 314 1.84 3.70 -16.25
C GLY A 314 1.07 4.86 -16.87
N TRP A 315 -0.17 4.62 -17.32
CA TRP A 315 -1.06 5.63 -17.87
C TRP A 315 -1.35 6.78 -16.89
N TRP A 316 -1.64 6.44 -15.63
CA TRP A 316 -1.87 7.40 -14.57
C TRP A 316 -0.66 8.31 -14.38
N GLN A 317 0.52 7.72 -14.19
CA GLN A 317 1.74 8.46 -13.87
C GLN A 317 2.25 9.31 -15.04
N GLN A 318 2.18 8.77 -16.26
CA GLN A 318 2.80 9.38 -17.42
C GLN A 318 1.87 10.32 -18.17
N ILE A 319 0.55 10.12 -18.11
CA ILE A 319 -0.42 10.92 -18.88
C ILE A 319 -1.46 11.57 -17.98
N LEU A 320 -2.31 10.78 -17.32
CA LEU A 320 -3.52 11.34 -16.70
C LEU A 320 -3.18 12.32 -15.57
N HIS A 321 -2.28 11.96 -14.66
CA HIS A 321 -1.86 12.85 -13.58
C HIS A 321 -1.17 14.13 -14.12
N PRO A 322 -0.19 14.07 -15.05
CA PRO A 322 0.35 15.27 -15.70
C PRO A 322 -0.69 16.16 -16.37
N VAL A 323 -1.68 15.59 -17.07
CA VAL A 323 -2.77 16.35 -17.71
C VAL A 323 -3.61 17.07 -16.65
N LEU A 324 -3.96 16.39 -15.57
CA LEU A 324 -4.69 16.97 -14.44
C LEU A 324 -3.92 18.13 -13.78
N GLN A 325 -2.59 18.03 -13.69
CA GLN A 325 -1.74 19.13 -13.22
C GLN A 325 -1.72 20.32 -14.19
N ILE A 326 -1.70 20.08 -15.51
CA ILE A 326 -1.71 21.14 -16.53
C ILE A 326 -3.01 21.94 -16.48
N ILE A 327 -4.16 21.28 -16.32
CA ILE A 327 -5.46 21.97 -16.16
C ILE A 327 -5.65 22.58 -14.76
N LYS A 328 -4.61 22.55 -13.92
CA LYS A 328 -4.58 23.03 -12.54
C LYS A 328 -5.69 22.40 -11.68
N CYS A 329 -6.02 21.13 -11.95
CA CYS A 329 -6.98 20.40 -11.13
C CYS A 329 -6.44 20.32 -9.70
N PRO A 330 -7.22 20.72 -8.68
CA PRO A 330 -6.74 20.74 -7.31
C PRO A 330 -6.42 19.31 -6.91
N ALA A 331 -5.17 19.07 -6.49
CA ALA A 331 -4.82 17.79 -5.91
C ALA A 331 -5.74 17.54 -4.70
N PRO A 332 -6.26 16.30 -4.52
CA PRO A 332 -7.01 15.96 -3.32
C PRO A 332 -6.15 16.34 -2.12
N ALA A 333 -6.74 17.07 -1.17
CA ALA A 333 -6.00 17.55 -0.01
C ALA A 333 -5.25 16.38 0.62
N PRO A 334 -3.93 16.48 0.86
CA PRO A 334 -3.18 15.40 1.48
C PRO A 334 -3.92 15.07 2.76
N GLY A 335 -4.31 13.80 2.89
CA GLY A 335 -5.09 13.35 4.01
C GLY A 335 -4.40 13.77 5.28
N ASN A 336 -4.91 14.79 5.97
CA ASN A 336 -4.66 14.90 7.38
C ASN A 336 -5.19 13.58 7.92
N GLU A 337 -4.28 12.73 8.44
CA GLU A 337 -4.63 11.62 9.30
C GLU A 337 -5.40 12.22 10.49
N THR A 338 -6.68 12.48 10.31
CA THR A 338 -7.60 12.65 11.41
C THR A 338 -7.73 11.27 12.01
N LYS A 339 -6.74 10.94 12.86
CA LYS A 339 -6.90 10.05 14.01
C LYS A 339 -8.30 10.33 14.54
N ARG A 340 -9.25 9.44 14.23
CA ARG A 340 -10.55 9.40 14.89
C ARG A 340 -10.23 9.18 16.36
N ARG A 341 -10.10 10.27 17.10
CA ARG A 341 -10.28 10.27 18.54
C ARG A 341 -11.76 9.94 18.74
N SER A 342 -12.07 8.65 18.74
CA SER A 342 -13.28 8.14 19.35
C SER A 342 -13.12 8.33 20.86
N SER A 343 -13.35 9.55 21.34
CA SER A 343 -13.53 9.80 22.77
C SER A 343 -14.89 9.24 23.16
N SER A 344 -14.92 7.97 23.54
CA SER A 344 -16.06 7.32 24.16
C SER A 344 -16.27 7.86 25.58
N ASN A 345 -16.91 9.02 25.71
CA ASN A 345 -17.54 9.40 26.96
C ASN A 345 -19.03 9.04 26.87
N SER A 346 -19.37 7.87 27.40
CA SER A 346 -20.75 7.50 27.71
C SER A 346 -20.76 6.59 28.93
N THR A 347 -20.92 7.21 30.10
CA THR A 347 -21.54 6.56 31.26
C THR A 347 -22.64 7.49 31.76
N THR A 348 -23.88 7.05 31.54
CA THR A 348 -25.11 7.66 32.01
C THR A 348 -25.65 6.90 33.23
N ILE A 349 -26.18 7.68 34.19
CA ILE A 349 -27.22 7.33 35.20
C ILE A 349 -26.66 6.59 36.46
N SER A 350 -26.93 6.93 37.73
CA SER A 350 -28.09 7.56 38.39
C SER A 350 -27.80 8.05 39.83
N ALA A 351 -28.47 9.16 40.19
CA ALA A 351 -29.31 9.40 41.38
C ALA A 351 -28.75 9.80 42.78
N GLN A 352 -29.43 10.84 43.28
CA GLN A 352 -29.89 11.13 44.66
C GLN A 352 -29.17 12.16 45.57
N ARG A 353 -29.82 13.36 45.62
CA ARG A 353 -30.33 14.09 46.80
C ARG A 353 -29.38 14.38 47.98
N ARG A 354 -29.12 15.68 48.25
CA ARG A 354 -29.79 16.49 49.30
C ARG A 354 -29.22 17.93 49.39
N SER A 355 -30.12 18.81 49.79
CA SER A 355 -30.02 20.25 50.07
C SER A 355 -29.08 20.64 51.22
N SER A 356 -28.42 21.80 51.13
CA SER A 356 -28.54 22.91 52.11
C SER A 356 -27.57 24.08 51.86
N ALA A 357 -28.14 25.28 51.74
CA ALA A 357 -27.80 26.50 52.50
C ALA A 357 -26.41 27.20 52.34
N THR A 358 -26.48 28.38 51.70
CA THR A 358 -25.91 29.70 52.11
C THR A 358 -24.38 29.93 52.17
N ARG A 359 -23.85 30.81 51.30
CA ARG A 359 -23.33 32.14 51.70
C ARG A 359 -22.89 33.05 50.52
N ARG A 360 -23.47 34.25 50.54
CA ARG A 360 -23.09 35.57 49.97
C ARG A 360 -21.62 35.78 49.51
N ARG A 361 -21.44 36.46 48.37
CA ARG A 361 -21.11 37.91 48.20
C ARG A 361 -21.06 38.25 46.68
N ARG A 362 -21.88 39.19 46.18
CA ARG A 362 -21.55 40.58 45.72
C ARG A 362 -20.34 40.60 44.75
N SER A 363 -20.37 41.17 43.54
CA SER A 363 -20.99 42.40 42.98
C SER A 363 -20.97 42.30 41.43
N SER A 364 -22.04 42.60 40.68
CA SER A 364 -22.47 43.93 40.20
C SER A 364 -21.43 44.69 39.35
N GLN A 365 -21.56 44.63 38.02
CA GLN A 365 -21.74 45.74 37.04
C GLN A 365 -21.73 45.12 35.63
N LYS A 366 -22.84 45.00 34.88
CA LYS A 366 -23.57 45.99 34.06
C LYS A 366 -22.69 46.82 33.10
N GLY A 367 -22.94 46.66 31.79
CA GLY A 367 -22.54 47.59 30.72
C GLY A 367 -21.90 46.85 29.53
N ARG A 368 -22.68 46.43 28.52
CA ARG A 368 -23.06 47.14 27.28
C ARG A 368 -21.93 47.19 26.22
N ARG A 369 -22.37 46.76 25.03
CA ARG A 369 -21.73 46.62 23.71
C ARG A 369 -21.17 47.94 23.12
N PRO A 370 -20.42 47.88 21.99
CA PRO A 370 -19.27 48.72 21.69
C PRO A 370 -19.61 49.98 20.90
N SER A 371 -18.69 50.96 20.88
CA SER A 371 -18.68 52.03 19.88
C SER A 371 -17.29 52.20 19.28
N MET A 372 -17.30 52.30 17.96
CA MET A 372 -16.23 52.83 17.13
C MET A 372 -15.81 54.22 17.61
N ASN A 373 -14.51 54.48 17.67
CA ASN A 373 -13.88 55.57 16.91
C ASN A 373 -12.36 55.63 17.13
N GLU A 374 -11.71 56.08 16.07
CA GLU A 374 -10.48 56.87 16.03
C GLU A 374 -9.14 56.14 16.22
N SER A 375 -8.60 55.75 15.06
CA SER A 375 -7.17 55.51 14.81
C SER A 375 -6.39 56.82 14.81
N SER A 376 -5.31 56.88 15.58
CA SER A 376 -4.33 57.96 15.57
C SER A 376 -3.32 57.81 14.43
N MET A 377 -3.30 58.79 13.54
CA MET A 377 -2.14 59.53 13.01
C MET A 377 -0.76 58.87 12.79
N VAL A 378 -0.30 59.05 11.53
CA VAL A 378 1.07 59.49 11.09
C VAL A 378 2.10 58.39 10.79
N LYS A 379 2.53 58.25 9.51
CA LYS A 379 3.63 59.06 8.91
C LYS A 379 3.94 58.68 7.44
N ASP A 380 3.88 59.69 6.59
CA ASP A 380 4.64 59.98 5.36
C ASP A 380 5.44 58.85 4.68
N GLY A 381 4.85 58.32 3.61
CA GLY A 381 5.56 57.94 2.38
C GLY A 381 4.70 58.41 1.22
N VAL A 382 5.23 59.29 0.37
CA VAL A 382 4.53 59.81 -0.82
C VAL A 382 4.29 58.65 -1.78
N VAL A 383 3.15 57.99 -1.65
CA VAL A 383 2.59 57.12 -2.67
C VAL A 383 1.75 58.02 -3.57
N PRO A 384 1.99 58.08 -4.88
CA PRO A 384 1.06 58.76 -5.78
C PRO A 384 -0.30 58.05 -5.66
N GLU A 385 -1.28 58.74 -5.09
CA GLU A 385 -2.68 58.33 -5.11
C GLU A 385 -3.17 58.42 -6.56
N PHE A 386 -3.12 57.31 -7.29
CA PHE A 386 -3.83 57.19 -8.55
C PHE A 386 -5.32 57.28 -8.25
N SER A 387 -6.02 58.24 -8.86
CA SER A 387 -7.48 58.30 -8.72
C SER A 387 -8.10 57.06 -9.37
N LEU A 388 -9.20 56.55 -8.82
CA LEU A 388 -9.92 55.39 -9.38
C LEU A 388 -10.32 55.64 -10.85
N SER A 389 -10.56 56.90 -11.21
CA SER A 389 -10.79 57.35 -12.59
C SER A 389 -9.58 57.23 -13.52
N GLU A 390 -8.36 57.26 -12.98
CA GLU A 390 -7.10 57.14 -13.73
C GLU A 390 -6.70 55.68 -13.95
N VAL A 391 -7.04 54.78 -13.01
CA VAL A 391 -6.93 53.33 -13.19
C VAL A 391 -7.98 52.83 -14.21
N MET A 392 -9.18 53.40 -14.18
CA MET A 392 -10.27 53.04 -15.09
C MET A 392 -10.13 53.63 -16.51
N SER A 393 -9.21 54.57 -16.72
CA SER A 393 -8.96 55.21 -18.01
C SER A 393 -7.66 54.78 -18.69
N GLN A 394 -6.89 53.88 -18.07
CA GLN A 394 -5.83 53.20 -18.79
C GLN A 394 -6.47 52.38 -19.92
N PRO A 395 -5.94 52.47 -21.15
CA PRO A 395 -6.38 51.59 -22.22
C PRO A 395 -6.16 50.17 -21.73
N VAL A 396 -7.25 49.41 -21.57
CA VAL A 396 -7.18 47.97 -21.41
C VAL A 396 -6.33 47.50 -22.58
N LEU A 397 -5.15 46.98 -22.29
CA LEU A 397 -4.42 46.19 -23.28
C LEU A 397 -5.42 45.11 -23.69
N GLU A 398 -5.94 45.21 -24.91
CA GLU A 398 -6.62 44.10 -25.55
C GLU A 398 -5.57 43.00 -25.59
N ASP A 399 -5.60 42.12 -24.58
CA ASP A 399 -4.91 40.84 -24.62
C ASP A 399 -5.25 40.24 -25.97
N GLU A 400 -4.22 39.99 -26.80
CA GLU A 400 -4.37 39.40 -28.13
C GLU A 400 -5.42 38.29 -28.06
N ASP A 401 -6.43 38.36 -28.94
CA ASP A 401 -7.52 37.39 -29.01
C ASP A 401 -6.92 35.99 -28.84
N PRO A 402 -7.30 35.25 -27.77
CA PRO A 402 -6.71 33.95 -27.52
C PRO A 402 -7.01 33.08 -28.74
N SER A 403 -5.96 32.47 -29.28
CA SER A 403 -6.04 31.34 -30.21
C SER A 403 -7.25 30.47 -29.86
N GLU A 404 -8.09 30.14 -30.86
CA GLU A 404 -9.36 29.43 -30.66
C GLU A 404 -9.23 28.36 -29.56
N PRO A 405 -10.09 28.40 -28.52
CA PRO A 405 -9.95 27.52 -27.38
C PRO A 405 -10.02 26.06 -27.84
N VAL A 406 -8.97 25.31 -27.54
CA VAL A 406 -8.88 23.90 -27.93
C VAL A 406 -9.62 23.06 -26.88
N ASP A 407 -10.64 22.32 -27.30
CA ASP A 407 -11.38 21.41 -26.42
C ASP A 407 -10.51 20.22 -25.97
N LEU A 408 -10.53 19.92 -24.67
CA LEU A 408 -9.90 18.73 -24.10
C LEU A 408 -10.98 17.76 -23.59
N ALA A 409 -11.11 16.59 -24.18
CA ALA A 409 -11.97 15.53 -23.67
C ALA A 409 -11.15 14.53 -22.85
N LEU A 410 -11.57 14.28 -21.61
CA LEU A 410 -10.97 13.34 -20.68
C LEU A 410 -11.86 12.11 -20.56
N ASN A 411 -11.32 10.94 -20.87
CA ASN A 411 -11.94 9.64 -20.65
C ASN A 411 -10.97 8.73 -19.88
N GLU A 412 -11.47 7.62 -19.35
CA GLU A 412 -10.69 6.64 -18.59
C GLU A 412 -9.58 6.03 -19.47
N GLU A 413 -9.88 5.69 -20.72
CA GLU A 413 -8.96 4.98 -21.62
C GLU A 413 -8.23 5.92 -22.60
N TYR A 414 -8.71 7.14 -22.78
CA TYR A 414 -8.12 8.09 -23.73
C TYR A 414 -8.31 9.55 -23.33
N ILE A 415 -7.45 10.40 -23.88
CA ILE A 415 -7.54 11.86 -23.81
C ILE A 415 -7.48 12.41 -25.22
N GLN A 416 -8.39 13.33 -25.54
CA GLN A 416 -8.46 13.93 -26.86
C GLN A 416 -8.31 15.46 -26.76
N LEU A 417 -7.38 16.01 -27.55
CA LEU A 417 -7.11 17.43 -27.70
C LEU A 417 -7.58 17.89 -29.09
N GLY A 418 -8.74 18.54 -29.13
CA GLY A 418 -9.41 18.97 -30.36
C GLY A 418 -9.74 17.79 -31.31
N PRO A 419 -9.97 18.06 -32.60
CA PRO A 419 -10.32 17.02 -33.58
C PRO A 419 -9.12 16.19 -34.06
N GLY A 420 -7.88 16.58 -33.74
CA GLY A 420 -6.68 16.07 -34.42
C GLY A 420 -5.68 15.28 -33.58
N SER A 421 -5.79 15.31 -32.24
CA SER A 421 -4.84 14.61 -31.36
C SER A 421 -5.57 13.78 -30.32
N ARG A 422 -5.40 12.46 -30.36
CA ARG A 422 -5.90 11.51 -29.37
C ARG A 422 -4.73 10.73 -28.79
N CYS A 423 -4.76 10.51 -27.49
CA CYS A 423 -3.80 9.72 -26.73
C CYS A 423 -4.57 8.64 -25.99
N ASP A 424 -4.19 7.37 -26.12
CA ASP A 424 -4.86 6.26 -25.44
C ASP A 424 -3.90 5.43 -24.58
N ILE A 425 -4.48 4.66 -23.67
CA ILE A 425 -3.78 3.80 -22.69
C ILE A 425 -2.94 2.68 -23.34
N HIS A 426 -3.19 2.34 -24.61
CA HIS A 426 -2.46 1.31 -25.33
C HIS A 426 -1.31 1.86 -26.20
N MET A 427 -1.18 3.18 -26.29
CA MET A 427 -0.06 3.85 -26.97
C MET A 427 1.26 3.70 -26.21
N GLY A 428 2.37 3.88 -26.93
CA GLY A 428 3.71 3.82 -26.36
C GLY A 428 4.14 5.11 -25.64
N VAL A 429 5.15 5.00 -24.78
CA VAL A 429 5.73 6.13 -24.01
C VAL A 429 6.13 7.31 -24.90
N HIS A 430 6.63 7.07 -26.10
CA HIS A 430 6.99 8.14 -27.04
C HIS A 430 5.77 8.95 -27.49
N GLU A 431 4.69 8.27 -27.86
CA GLU A 431 3.44 8.90 -28.30
C GLU A 431 2.79 9.68 -27.16
N TRP A 432 2.85 9.13 -25.94
CA TRP A 432 2.45 9.81 -24.71
C TRP A 432 3.21 11.11 -24.48
N GLN A 433 4.54 11.11 -24.66
CA GLN A 433 5.38 12.30 -24.52
C GLN A 433 5.10 13.35 -25.60
N GLU A 434 4.89 12.93 -26.85
CA GLU A 434 4.49 13.84 -27.93
C GLU A 434 3.15 14.52 -27.63
N PHE A 435 2.17 13.75 -27.15
CA PHE A 435 0.86 14.28 -26.76
C PHE A 435 0.97 15.33 -25.65
N LEU A 436 1.71 15.03 -24.58
CA LEU A 436 1.93 15.98 -23.49
C LEU A 436 2.66 17.25 -23.94
N THR A 437 3.60 17.12 -24.87
CA THR A 437 4.32 18.27 -25.43
C THR A 437 3.37 19.19 -26.20
N LYS A 438 2.49 18.61 -27.04
CA LYS A 438 1.45 19.35 -27.75
C LYS A 438 0.48 20.03 -26.79
N LEU A 439 -0.01 19.31 -25.78
CA LEU A 439 -0.93 19.86 -24.78
C LEU A 439 -0.32 21.05 -24.04
N LYS A 440 0.94 20.95 -23.59
CA LYS A 440 1.65 22.07 -22.94
C LYS A 440 1.77 23.29 -23.85
N GLY A 441 2.00 23.07 -25.15
CA GLY A 441 2.06 24.15 -26.14
C GLY A 441 0.70 24.84 -26.40
N CYS A 442 -0.43 24.18 -26.12
CA CYS A 442 -1.76 24.78 -26.24
C CYS A 442 -2.22 25.51 -24.97
N VAL A 443 -1.62 25.22 -23.81
CA VAL A 443 -2.03 25.76 -22.50
C VAL A 443 -1.12 26.91 -22.05
N ALA A 444 0.13 26.95 -22.52
CA ALA A 444 1.07 28.06 -22.33
C ALA A 444 0.66 29.26 -23.18
#